data_AF-A0A6P0P631-F1
#
_entry.id   AF-A0A6P0P631-F1
#
_cell.length_a   1.000
_cell.length_b   1.000
_cell.length_c   1.000
_cell.angle_alpha   90.00
_cell.angle_beta   90.00
_cell.angle_gamma   90.00
#
_symmetry.space_group_name_H-M   'P 1'
#
loop_
_entity.id
_entity.type
_entity.pdbx_description
1 polymer ?
#
loop_
_entity_poly.entity_id
_entity_poly.type
_entity_poly.pdbx_seq_one_letter_code
_entity_poly.pdbx_strand_id
1 'polypeptide(L)' 'MLIDEDIGKLAAQIRAKYNLSLTDSLQIAVAIQSKCEAFLTNDLQLKRVNELSILVISELTL' A
#
# COMPACT_ATOMS: atom_id res chain seq x y z
N MET A 1 -7.77 -12.39 11.41
CA MET A 1 -7.18 -11.26 12.15
C MET A 1 -6.92 -10.15 11.12
N LEU A 2 -7.14 -8.87 11.44
CA LEU A 2 -6.97 -7.77 10.46
C LEU A 2 -5.52 -7.58 9.99
N ILE A 3 -4.56 -8.05 10.79
CA ILE A 3 -3.12 -8.09 10.50
C ILE A 3 -2.61 -9.43 11.04
N ASP A 4 -1.86 -10.19 10.25
CA ASP A 4 -1.26 -11.47 10.63
C ASP A 4 0.20 -11.57 10.15
N GLU A 5 0.82 -12.75 10.33
CA GLU A 5 2.21 -12.99 9.96
C GLU A 5 2.46 -12.78 8.46
N ASP A 6 1.51 -13.16 7.60
CA ASP A 6 1.66 -13.03 6.15
C ASP A 6 1.61 -11.57 5.71
N ILE A 7 0.70 -10.79 6.30
CA ILE A 7 0.68 -9.33 6.13
C ILE A 7 2.00 -8.71 6.63
N GLY A 8 2.52 -9.15 7.77
CA GLY A 8 3.80 -8.68 8.30
C GLY A 8 4.98 -8.95 7.35
N LYS A 9 5.04 -10.16 6.77
CA LYS A 9 6.06 -10.54 5.78
C LYS A 9 5.94 -9.69 4.51
N LEU A 10 4.73 -9.52 3.99
CA LEU A 10 4.49 -8.70 2.80
C LEU A 10 4.86 -7.22 3.06
N ALA A 11 4.50 -6.68 4.21
CA ALA A 11 4.87 -5.32 4.61
C ALA A 11 6.40 -5.14 4.64
N ALA A 12 7.13 -6.11 5.21
CA ALA A 12 8.59 -6.07 5.22
C ALA A 12 9.20 -6.09 3.80
N GLN A 13 8.65 -6.91 2.90
CA GLN A 13 9.08 -6.97 1.49
C GLN A 13 8.82 -5.66 0.75
N ILE A 14 7.63 -5.08 0.87
CA ILE A 14 7.27 -3.79 0.28
C ILE A 14 8.15 -2.67 0.83
N ARG A 15 8.38 -2.66 2.15
CA ARG A 15 9.26 -1.70 2.79
C ARG A 15 10.67 -1.75 2.22
N ALA A 16 11.23 -2.95 2.06
CA ALA A 16 12.57 -3.14 1.51
C ALA A 16 12.63 -2.73 0.02
N LYS A 17 11.62 -3.08 -0.77
CA LYS A 17 11.56 -2.80 -2.21
C LYS A 17 11.43 -1.32 -2.52
N TYR A 18 10.59 -0.61 -1.77
CA TYR A 18 10.25 0.78 -2.07
C TYR A 18 10.86 1.79 -1.10
N ASN A 19 11.55 1.34 -0.05
CA ASN A 19 12.05 2.21 1.03
C ASN A 19 10.92 3.10 1.61
N LEU A 20 9.79 2.48 1.92
CA LEU A 20 8.63 3.12 2.55
C LEU A 20 8.76 3.13 4.08
N SER A 21 7.94 3.94 4.76
CA SER A 21 7.79 3.83 6.20
C SER A 21 7.20 2.46 6.57
N LEU A 22 7.37 2.03 7.83
CA LEU A 22 6.75 0.79 8.31
C LEU A 22 5.22 0.85 8.17
N THR A 23 4.62 1.98 8.53
CA THR A 23 3.17 2.17 8.50
C THR A 23 2.61 2.15 7.08
N ASP A 24 3.26 2.84 6.14
CA ASP A 24 2.79 2.85 4.74
C ASP A 24 2.90 1.45 4.13
N SER A 25 4.03 0.77 4.38
CA SER A 25 4.24 -0.59 3.88
C SER A 25 3.20 -1.56 4.43
N LEU A 26 2.81 -1.39 5.70
CA LEU A 26 1.78 -2.19 6.34
C LEU A 26 0.39 -1.92 5.76
N GLN A 27 0.03 -0.65 5.54
CA GLN A 27 -1.25 -0.29 4.91
C GLN A 27 -1.38 -0.86 3.50
N ILE A 28 -0.32 -0.76 2.70
CA ILE A 28 -0.28 -1.34 1.36
C ILE A 28 -0.39 -2.88 1.42
N ALA A 29 0.35 -3.53 2.32
CA ALA A 29 0.28 -4.98 2.48
C ALA A 29 -1.14 -5.45 2.88
N VAL A 30 -1.80 -4.74 3.80
CA VAL A 30 -3.19 -5.02 4.17
C VAL A 30 -4.12 -4.84 2.98
N ALA A 31 -3.97 -3.78 2.19
CA ALA A 31 -4.82 -3.53 1.02
C ALA A 31 -4.66 -4.62 -0.05
N ILE A 32 -3.42 -5.06 -0.33
CA ILE A 32 -3.13 -6.18 -1.24
C ILE A 32 -3.76 -7.47 -0.71
N GLN A 33 -3.54 -7.81 0.58
CA GLN A 33 -4.07 -9.04 1.18
C GLN A 33 -5.60 -9.05 1.23
N SER A 34 -6.20 -7.88 1.44
CA SER A 34 -7.66 -7.68 1.41
C SER A 34 -8.24 -7.68 0.00
N LYS A 35 -7.40 -7.83 -1.04
CA LYS A 35 -7.78 -7.82 -2.46
C LYS A 35 -8.50 -6.52 -2.86
N CYS A 36 -8.06 -5.40 -2.31
CA CYS A 36 -8.55 -4.10 -2.76
C CYS A 36 -8.19 -3.91 -4.24
N GLU A 37 -9.10 -3.30 -5.00
CA GLU A 37 -8.82 -2.93 -6.39
C GLU A 37 -7.84 -1.75 -6.47
N ALA A 38 -7.92 -0.82 -5.51
CA ALA A 38 -7.03 0.32 -5.40
C ALA A 38 -6.84 0.80 -3.95
N PHE A 39 -5.79 1.58 -3.74
CA PHE A 39 -5.49 2.31 -2.50
C PHE A 39 -5.63 3.82 -2.73
N LEU A 40 -6.60 4.44 -2.06
CA LEU A 40 -6.83 5.88 -2.12
C LEU A 40 -5.94 6.61 -1.10
N THR A 41 -5.18 7.60 -1.55
CA THR A 41 -4.24 8.33 -0.68
C THR A 41 -4.09 9.79 -1.08
N ASN A 42 -3.59 10.61 -0.15
CA ASN A 42 -3.09 11.96 -0.43
C ASN A 42 -1.57 11.96 -0.71
N ASP A 43 -0.87 10.86 -0.45
CA ASP A 43 0.57 10.80 -0.58
C ASP A 43 1.02 10.34 -1.97
N LEU A 44 1.59 11.28 -2.73
CA LEU A 44 2.14 11.06 -4.06
C LEU A 44 3.30 10.05 -4.08
N GLN A 45 4.02 9.88 -2.96
CA GLN A 45 5.14 8.94 -2.87
C GLN A 45 4.69 7.49 -3.10
N LEU A 46 3.44 7.16 -2.76
CA LEU A 46 2.92 5.80 -2.88
C LEU A 46 2.69 5.36 -4.32
N LYS A 47 2.62 6.29 -5.29
CA LYS A 47 2.48 5.96 -6.72
C LYS A 47 3.60 5.06 -7.28
N ARG A 48 4.73 4.93 -6.57
CA ARG A 48 5.83 4.03 -6.94
C ARG A 48 5.55 2.54 -6.68
N VAL A 49 4.53 2.23 -5.87
CA VAL A 49 4.09 0.85 -5.58
C VAL A 49 3.39 0.29 -6.81
N ASN A 50 3.77 -0.91 -7.26
CA ASN A 50 3.25 -1.49 -8.51
C ASN A 50 2.34 -2.70 -8.29
N GLU A 51 2.25 -3.20 -7.06
CA GLU A 51 1.44 -4.35 -6.66
C GLU A 51 -0.05 -4.02 -6.51
N LEU A 52 -0.41 -2.74 -6.46
CA LEU A 52 -1.76 -2.25 -6.22
C LEU A 52 -1.98 -0.94 -6.97
N SER A 53 -3.20 -0.73 -7.50
CA SER A 53 -3.55 0.55 -8.11
C SER A 53 -3.56 1.65 -7.05
N ILE A 54 -2.88 2.77 -7.31
CA ILE A 54 -2.81 3.90 -6.37
C ILE A 54 -3.63 5.05 -6.95
N LEU A 55 -4.66 5.45 -6.22
CA LEU A 55 -5.48 6.61 -6.56
C LEU A 55 -5.06 7.78 -5.66
N VAL A 56 -4.56 8.84 -6.27
CA VAL A 56 -4.23 10.06 -5.52
C VAL A 56 -5.40 11.02 -5.58
N ILE A 57 -5.86 11.48 -4.41
CA ILE A 57 -7.05 12.32 -4.28
C ILE A 57 -6.96 13.58 -5.17
N SER A 58 -5.80 14.22 -5.25
CA SER A 58 -5.59 15.41 -6.08
C SER A 58 -5.66 15.16 -7.58
N GLU A 59 -5.62 13.89 -8.03
CA GLU A 59 -5.67 13.48 -9.44
C GLU A 59 -7.07 12.99 -9.84
N LEU A 60 -7.99 12.83 -8.89
CA LEU A 60 -9.36 12.44 -9.18
C LEU A 60 -10.15 13.61 -9.77
N THR A 61 -10.89 13.33 -10.84
CA THR A 61 -11.86 14.25 -11.44
C THR A 61 -13.27 13.76 -11.12
N LEU A 62 -14.17 14.69 -10.85
CA LEU A 62 -15.60 14.44 -10.59
C LEU A 62 -16.40 14.42 -11.89
#